data_AF-A0A699Z3W2-F1
#
_entry.id   AF-A0A699Z3W2-F1
#
_cell.length_a   1.000
_cell.length_b   1.000
_cell.length_c   1.000
_cell.angle_alpha   90.00
_cell.angle_beta   90.00
_cell.angle_gamma   90.00
#
_symmetry.space_group_name_H-M   'P 1'
#
loop_
_entity.id
_entity.type
_entity.pdbx_description
1 polymer ?
#
loop_
_entity_poly.entity_id
_entity_poly.type
_entity_poly.pdbx_seq_one_letter_code
_entity_poly.pdbx_strand_id
1 'polypeptide(L)'
;MQVKAELATVDKANTVTESLARVNFHPECEAAINEQINIEYAISYVYHSLYAYFDRDNVGLPGFAKYFKAASDEEREHAELLMQYQLNFQKLRELHDVADKHGDASFADFVEGQLLADQVESVKKAAEQVSQLRRVGQGLGVYLYDKELGA
;
A
#
# COMPACT_ATOMS: atom_id res chain seq x y z
N MET A 1 -7.70 27.31 -29.60
CA MET A 1 -9.11 27.18 -29.14
C MET A 1 -9.24 26.17 -28.00
N GLN A 2 -8.36 25.17 -27.88
CA GLN A 2 -8.48 24.07 -26.91
C GLN A 2 -8.39 24.48 -25.43
N VAL A 3 -7.49 25.39 -25.03
CA VAL A 3 -7.26 25.72 -23.60
C VAL A 3 -8.27 26.70 -22.98
N LYS A 4 -9.15 27.31 -23.79
CA LYS A 4 -10.07 28.37 -23.30
C LYS A 4 -11.12 27.84 -22.33
N ALA A 5 -11.54 26.59 -22.48
CA ALA A 5 -12.54 25.98 -21.62
C ALA A 5 -11.96 25.66 -20.24
N GLU A 6 -10.75 25.10 -20.19
CA GLU A 6 -10.04 24.77 -18.93
C GLU A 6 -9.66 26.04 -18.17
N LEU A 7 -9.14 27.06 -18.87
CA LEU A 7 -8.82 28.36 -18.26
C LEU A 7 -10.05 28.98 -17.60
N ALA A 8 -11.22 28.93 -18.25
CA ALA A 8 -12.46 29.44 -17.71
C ALA A 8 -12.99 28.64 -16.49
N THR A 9 -12.62 27.37 -16.37
CA THR A 9 -12.95 26.54 -15.20
C THR A 9 -12.04 26.89 -14.03
N VAL A 10 -10.73 27.03 -14.26
CA VAL A 10 -9.75 27.45 -13.25
C VAL A 10 -10.07 28.86 -12.73
N ASP A 11 -10.41 29.79 -13.61
CA ASP A 11 -10.75 31.18 -13.24
C ASP A 11 -12.04 31.28 -12.39
N LYS A 12 -12.92 30.27 -12.46
CA LYS A 12 -14.17 30.21 -11.69
C LYS A 12 -14.08 29.33 -10.44
N ALA A 13 -13.05 28.50 -10.34
CA ALA A 13 -12.90 27.55 -9.25
C ALA A 13 -12.57 28.27 -7.94
N ASN A 14 -13.17 27.81 -6.84
CA ASN A 14 -12.77 28.26 -5.53
C ASN A 14 -11.50 27.52 -5.11
N THR A 15 -10.35 28.16 -5.31
CA THR A 15 -9.01 27.59 -5.05
C THR A 15 -8.77 27.15 -3.60
N VAL A 16 -9.66 27.52 -2.67
CA VAL A 16 -9.60 27.11 -1.26
C VAL A 16 -10.27 25.74 -1.03
N THR A 17 -11.28 25.39 -1.82
CA THR A 17 -12.11 24.18 -1.61
C THR A 17 -12.09 23.20 -2.76
N GLU A 18 -11.67 23.63 -3.95
CA GLU A 18 -11.64 22.82 -5.16
C GLU A 18 -10.19 22.60 -5.60
N SER A 19 -9.84 21.33 -5.83
CA SER A 19 -8.54 20.99 -6.42
C SER A 19 -8.52 21.42 -7.88
N LEU A 20 -7.59 22.32 -8.21
CA LEU A 20 -7.38 22.79 -9.57
C LEU A 20 -6.75 21.74 -10.49
N ALA A 21 -6.12 20.70 -9.93
CA ALA A 21 -5.50 19.64 -10.72
C ALA A 21 -6.38 18.38 -10.85
N ARG A 22 -7.61 18.39 -10.32
CA ARG A 22 -8.56 17.28 -10.49
C ARG A 22 -9.15 17.28 -11.91
N VAL A 23 -8.58 16.46 -12.79
CA VAL A 23 -9.05 16.26 -14.17
C VAL A 23 -9.14 14.76 -14.45
N ASN A 24 -10.27 14.28 -15.00
CA ASN A 24 -10.54 12.86 -15.32
C ASN A 24 -10.42 11.85 -14.17
N PHE A 25 -10.46 12.30 -12.91
CA PHE A 25 -10.42 11.44 -11.73
C PHE A 25 -11.82 11.15 -11.20
N HIS A 26 -12.36 10.00 -11.60
CA HIS A 26 -13.71 9.59 -11.25
C HIS A 26 -13.86 9.43 -9.72
N PRO A 27 -14.95 9.91 -9.11
CA PRO A 27 -15.17 9.79 -7.66
C PRO A 27 -15.08 8.35 -7.14
N GLU A 28 -15.39 7.34 -7.96
CA GLU A 28 -15.24 5.93 -7.58
C GLU A 28 -13.78 5.50 -7.45
N CYS A 29 -12.87 6.02 -8.29
CA CYS A 29 -11.44 5.76 -8.16
C CYS A 29 -10.89 6.39 -6.88
N GLU A 30 -11.33 7.61 -6.57
CA GLU A 30 -11.00 8.30 -5.32
C GLU A 30 -11.48 7.51 -4.09
N ALA A 31 -12.72 7.01 -4.13
CA ALA A 31 -13.29 6.20 -3.07
C ALA A 31 -12.56 4.86 -2.90
N ALA A 32 -12.23 4.18 -4.00
CA ALA A 32 -11.51 2.91 -3.96
C ALA A 32 -10.09 3.07 -3.37
N ILE A 33 -9.37 4.14 -3.71
CA ILE A 33 -8.07 4.44 -3.10
C ILE A 33 -8.21 4.69 -1.59
N ASN A 34 -9.24 5.44 -1.17
CA ASN A 34 -9.50 5.68 0.24
C ASN A 34 -9.87 4.39 1.00
N GLU A 35 -10.61 3.48 0.37
CA GLU A 35 -10.90 2.16 0.91
C GLU A 35 -9.61 1.33 1.06
N GLN A 36 -8.78 1.31 0.02
CA GLN A 36 -7.51 0.58 0.05
C GLN A 36 -6.55 1.12 1.13
N ILE A 37 -6.44 2.45 1.29
CA ILE A 37 -5.65 3.07 2.37
C ILE A 37 -6.09 2.53 3.74
N ASN A 38 -7.40 2.42 3.98
CA ASN A 38 -7.91 1.87 5.24
C ASN A 38 -7.58 0.38 5.40
N ILE A 39 -7.63 -0.39 4.32
CA ILE A 39 -7.24 -1.81 4.33
C ILE A 39 -5.78 -1.95 4.74
N GLU A 40 -4.86 -1.21 4.10
CA GLU A 40 -3.43 -1.29 4.40
C GLU A 40 -3.13 -0.88 5.85
N TYR A 41 -3.76 0.20 6.36
CA TYR A 41 -3.64 0.57 7.77
C TYR A 41 -4.19 -0.49 8.73
N ALA A 42 -5.32 -1.11 8.40
CA ALA A 42 -5.90 -2.17 9.22
C ALA A 42 -4.96 -3.39 9.28
N ILE A 43 -4.38 -3.79 8.15
CA ILE A 43 -3.41 -4.89 8.08
C ILE A 43 -2.14 -4.54 8.86
N SER A 44 -1.61 -3.33 8.68
CA SER A 44 -0.46 -2.82 9.45
C SER A 44 -0.70 -2.95 10.95
N TYR A 45 -1.90 -2.56 11.43
CA TYR A 45 -2.26 -2.65 12.85
C TYR A 45 -2.39 -4.10 13.34
N VAL A 46 -2.96 -4.99 12.52
CA VAL A 46 -3.02 -6.43 12.83
C VAL A 46 -1.62 -7.02 12.96
N TYR A 47 -0.71 -6.74 12.02
CA TYR A 47 0.68 -7.18 12.14
C TYR A 47 1.39 -6.61 13.35
N HIS A 48 1.11 -5.35 13.70
CA HIS A 48 1.66 -4.76 14.93
C HIS A 48 1.19 -5.49 16.20
N SER A 49 -0.08 -5.92 16.21
CA SER A 49 -0.63 -6.70 17.32
C SER A 49 0.02 -8.09 17.43
N LEU A 50 0.38 -8.71 16.30
CA LEU A 50 1.12 -9.96 16.25
C LEU A 50 2.55 -9.79 16.75
N TYR A 51 3.24 -8.73 16.34
CA TYR A 51 4.53 -8.35 16.92
C TYR A 51 4.44 -8.29 18.45
N ALA A 52 3.48 -7.54 19.00
CA ALA A 52 3.31 -7.40 20.45
C ALA A 52 2.94 -8.71 21.17
N TYR A 53 2.40 -9.71 20.46
CA TYR A 53 2.19 -11.05 21.00
C TYR A 53 3.49 -11.85 21.05
N PHE A 54 4.25 -11.89 19.95
CA PHE A 54 5.47 -12.69 19.84
C PHE A 54 6.66 -12.11 20.62
N ASP A 55 6.66 -10.80 20.89
CA ASP A 55 7.69 -10.10 21.68
C ASP A 55 7.56 -10.32 23.20
N ARG A 56 6.52 -11.04 23.64
CA ARG A 56 6.35 -11.36 25.07
C ARG A 56 7.43 -12.33 25.53
N ASP A 57 7.96 -12.08 26.73
CA ASP A 57 8.97 -12.91 27.40
C ASP A 57 8.53 -14.37 27.56
N ASN A 58 7.25 -14.60 27.80
CA ASN A 58 6.67 -15.94 27.95
C ASN A 58 6.31 -16.64 26.63
N VAL A 59 6.40 -15.95 25.48
CA VAL A 59 6.26 -16.55 24.14
C VAL A 59 7.64 -16.85 23.56
N GLY A 60 8.58 -15.89 23.65
CA GLY A 60 9.99 -16.11 23.37
C GLY A 60 10.33 -16.45 21.91
N LEU A 61 9.63 -15.82 20.95
CA LEU A 61 9.84 -15.99 19.50
C LEU A 61 10.23 -14.66 18.83
N PRO A 62 11.46 -14.17 19.08
CA PRO A 62 11.90 -12.85 18.64
C PRO A 62 12.05 -12.73 17.11
N GLY A 63 12.28 -13.82 16.38
CA GLY A 63 12.31 -13.80 14.92
C GLY A 63 10.94 -13.51 14.31
N PHE A 64 9.89 -14.15 14.85
CA PHE A 64 8.50 -13.81 14.51
C PHE A 64 8.15 -12.38 14.89
N ALA A 65 8.58 -11.93 16.07
CA ALA A 65 8.36 -10.54 16.49
C ALA A 65 8.99 -9.56 15.48
N LYS A 66 10.26 -9.75 15.11
CA LYS A 66 10.97 -8.94 14.09
C LYS A 66 10.23 -8.97 12.75
N TYR A 67 9.82 -10.14 12.28
CA TYR A 67 9.11 -10.31 11.02
C TYR A 67 7.78 -9.52 11.00
N PHE A 68 6.93 -9.69 12.02
CA PHE A 68 5.65 -8.99 12.07
C PHE A 68 5.80 -7.49 12.31
N LYS A 69 6.88 -7.06 12.97
CA LYS A 69 7.19 -5.63 13.07
C LYS A 69 7.54 -5.04 11.71
N ALA A 70 8.38 -5.72 10.93
CA ALA A 70 8.74 -5.28 9.58
C ALA A 70 7.53 -5.27 8.65
N ALA A 71 6.72 -6.34 8.65
CA ALA A 71 5.49 -6.40 7.87
C ALA A 71 4.50 -5.28 8.25
N SER A 72 4.36 -4.97 9.54
CA SER A 72 3.53 -3.85 10.00
C SER A 72 4.01 -2.51 9.45
N ASP A 73 5.32 -2.28 9.41
CA ASP A 73 5.88 -1.04 8.88
C ASP A 73 5.74 -0.95 7.36
N GLU A 74 5.97 -2.05 6.63
CA GLU A 74 5.78 -2.16 5.17
C GLU A 74 4.35 -1.82 4.74
N GLU A 75 3.33 -2.40 5.39
CA GLU A 75 1.93 -2.11 5.06
C GLU A 75 1.53 -0.66 5.41
N ARG A 76 2.19 -0.06 6.41
CA ARG A 76 2.00 1.37 6.68
C ARG A 76 2.62 2.22 5.56
N GLU A 77 3.78 1.84 5.04
CA GLU A 77 4.40 2.51 3.90
C GLU A 77 3.51 2.40 2.65
N HIS A 78 2.85 1.26 2.41
CA HIS A 78 1.86 1.11 1.34
C HIS A 78 0.69 2.08 1.51
N ALA A 79 0.14 2.21 2.72
CA ALA A 79 -0.94 3.16 3.02
C ALA A 79 -0.48 4.62 2.77
N GLU A 80 0.72 4.97 3.22
CA GLU A 80 1.31 6.30 3.02
C GLU A 80 1.57 6.61 1.55
N LEU A 81 2.03 5.62 0.76
CA LEU A 81 2.22 5.76 -0.67
C LEU A 81 0.90 6.04 -1.39
N LEU A 82 -0.18 5.33 -1.04
CA LEU A 82 -1.52 5.56 -1.59
C LEU A 82 -2.06 6.94 -1.19
N MET A 83 -1.84 7.38 0.05
CA MET A 83 -2.20 8.74 0.49
C MET A 83 -1.42 9.81 -0.28
N GLN A 84 -0.11 9.63 -0.44
CA GLN A 84 0.72 10.52 -1.23
C GLN A 84 0.26 10.55 -2.68
N TYR A 85 -0.05 9.41 -3.27
CA TYR A 85 -0.59 9.32 -4.63
C TYR A 85 -1.90 10.10 -4.74
N GLN A 86 -2.86 9.94 -3.81
CA GLN A 86 -4.10 10.71 -3.78
C GLN A 86 -3.84 12.23 -3.74
N LEU A 87 -2.88 12.67 -2.92
CA LEU A 87 -2.48 14.09 -2.79
C LEU A 87 -1.68 14.61 -3.99
N ASN A 88 -0.88 13.76 -4.60
CA ASN A 88 0.01 14.07 -5.72
C ASN A 88 -0.74 14.01 -7.04
N PHE A 89 -1.73 13.14 -7.22
CA PHE A 89 -2.66 13.18 -8.36
C PHE A 89 -3.37 14.52 -8.46
N GLN A 90 -3.73 15.09 -7.31
CA GLN A 90 -4.29 16.43 -7.19
C GLN A 90 -3.28 17.57 -7.45
N LYS A 91 -2.00 17.29 -7.70
CA LYS A 91 -0.94 18.30 -7.91
C LYS A 91 -0.06 18.10 -9.16
N LEU A 92 0.19 16.87 -9.61
CA LEU A 92 1.18 16.54 -10.65
C LEU A 92 0.64 16.53 -12.08
N ARG A 93 -0.67 16.78 -12.30
CA ARG A 93 -1.26 16.72 -13.64
C ARG A 93 -0.95 17.93 -14.53
N GLU A 94 -0.46 19.05 -13.99
CA GLU A 94 0.04 20.18 -14.81
C GLU A 94 1.24 19.80 -15.69
N LEU A 95 1.95 18.71 -15.38
CA LEU A 95 3.02 18.16 -16.22
C LEU A 95 2.52 17.15 -17.28
N HIS A 96 1.32 16.59 -17.08
CA HIS A 96 0.83 15.41 -17.80
C HIS A 96 0.00 15.74 -19.06
N ASP A 97 -0.52 16.97 -19.22
CA ASP A 97 -1.26 17.37 -20.43
C ASP A 97 -0.40 17.35 -21.72
N VAL A 98 0.92 17.27 -21.59
CA VAL A 98 1.82 17.01 -22.73
C VAL A 98 1.87 15.52 -23.11
N ALA A 99 1.52 14.61 -22.18
CA ALA A 99 1.51 13.15 -22.37
C ALA A 99 0.09 12.58 -22.65
N ASP A 100 -0.98 13.21 -22.15
CA ASP A 100 -2.34 12.65 -22.12
C ASP A 100 -3.20 12.92 -23.38
N LYS A 101 -2.64 12.65 -24.56
CA LYS A 101 -3.46 12.52 -25.78
C LYS A 101 -4.10 11.12 -25.93
N HIS A 102 -3.88 10.16 -25.00
CA HIS A 102 -4.01 8.73 -25.34
C HIS A 102 -4.63 7.73 -24.33
N GLY A 103 -5.19 8.13 -23.19
CA GLY A 103 -5.99 7.20 -22.36
C GLY A 103 -5.18 6.47 -21.30
N ASP A 104 -5.68 6.52 -20.07
CA ASP A 104 -4.90 6.42 -18.84
C ASP A 104 -4.51 4.98 -18.45
N ALA A 105 -3.55 4.42 -19.19
CA ALA A 105 -2.90 3.15 -18.87
C ALA A 105 -1.98 3.24 -17.64
N SER A 106 -1.67 4.45 -17.16
CA SER A 106 -0.65 4.69 -16.14
C SER A 106 -1.11 4.33 -14.72
N PHE A 107 -2.41 4.49 -14.41
CA PHE A 107 -2.98 4.04 -13.15
C PHE A 107 -3.01 2.52 -13.05
N ALA A 108 -3.44 1.84 -14.13
CA ALA A 108 -3.42 0.38 -14.18
C ALA A 108 -1.99 -0.16 -14.05
N ASP A 109 -1.02 0.44 -14.75
CA ASP A 109 0.39 0.07 -14.68
C ASP A 109 1.00 0.30 -13.28
N PHE A 110 0.63 1.39 -12.59
CA PHE A 110 1.08 1.64 -11.22
C PHE A 110 0.53 0.60 -10.22
N VAL A 111 -0.78 0.32 -10.28
CA VAL A 111 -1.42 -0.67 -9.39
C VAL A 111 -0.94 -2.09 -9.69
N GLU A 112 -0.81 -2.44 -10.97
CA GLU A 112 -0.30 -3.74 -11.40
C GLU A 112 1.19 -3.92 -11.06
N GLY A 113 1.99 -2.89 -11.29
CA GLY A 113 3.44 -2.94 -11.17
C GLY A 113 3.97 -2.77 -9.73
N GLN A 114 3.37 -1.89 -8.92
CA GLN A 114 3.85 -1.60 -7.56
C GLN A 114 3.05 -2.26 -6.44
N LEU A 115 1.80 -2.69 -6.67
CA LEU A 115 0.96 -3.23 -5.60
C LEU A 115 0.62 -4.70 -5.82
N LEU A 116 0.17 -5.07 -7.02
CA LEU A 116 -0.26 -6.45 -7.30
C LEU A 116 0.91 -7.44 -7.39
N ALA A 117 2.04 -7.04 -7.98
CA ALA A 117 3.22 -7.90 -8.08
C ALA A 117 3.76 -8.28 -6.69
N ASP A 118 3.90 -7.29 -5.81
CA ASP A 118 4.42 -7.45 -4.45
C ASP A 118 3.45 -8.23 -3.56
N GLN A 119 2.13 -8.04 -3.74
CA GLN A 119 1.12 -8.84 -3.04
C GLN A 119 1.11 -10.32 -3.45
N VAL A 120 1.28 -10.65 -4.73
CA VAL A 120 1.34 -12.06 -5.18
C VAL A 120 2.57 -12.77 -4.61
N GLU A 121 3.71 -12.08 -4.56
CA GLU A 121 4.92 -12.61 -3.92
C GLU A 121 4.72 -12.82 -2.42
N SER A 122 4.08 -11.87 -1.74
CA SER A 122 3.78 -11.95 -0.30
C SER A 122 2.85 -13.12 0.04
N VAL A 123 1.82 -13.37 -0.77
CA VAL A 123 0.91 -14.53 -0.59
C VAL A 123 1.67 -15.84 -0.76
N LYS A 124 2.54 -15.93 -1.79
CA LYS A 124 3.36 -17.12 -2.01
C LYS A 124 4.32 -17.35 -0.83
N LYS A 125 4.99 -16.29 -0.36
CA LYS A 125 5.90 -16.33 0.78
C LYS A 125 5.16 -16.84 2.02
N ALA A 126 3.98 -16.29 2.34
CA ALA A 126 3.17 -16.77 3.47
C ALA A 126 2.79 -18.25 3.34
N ALA A 127 2.42 -18.72 2.14
CA ALA A 127 2.10 -20.13 1.90
C ALA A 127 3.31 -21.07 2.12
N GLU A 128 4.51 -20.64 1.72
CA GLU A 128 5.76 -21.36 1.97
C GLU A 128 6.08 -21.42 3.47
N GLN A 129 5.95 -20.30 4.19
CA GLN A 129 6.15 -20.24 5.65
C GLN A 129 5.20 -21.20 6.39
N VAL A 130 3.91 -21.21 6.03
CA VAL A 130 2.92 -22.15 6.60
C VAL A 130 3.31 -23.60 6.31
N SER A 131 3.77 -23.90 5.10
CA SER A 131 4.20 -25.24 4.72
C SER A 131 5.44 -25.71 5.49
N GLN A 132 6.38 -24.81 5.74
CA GLN A 132 7.58 -25.08 6.54
C GLN A 132 7.22 -25.30 8.00
N LEU A 133 6.38 -24.45 8.59
CA LEU A 133 5.90 -24.61 9.97
C LEU A 133 5.16 -25.94 10.19
N ARG A 134 4.31 -26.35 9.24
CA ARG A 134 3.64 -27.66 9.27
C ARG A 134 4.64 -28.82 9.22
N ARG A 135 5.73 -28.65 8.46
CA ARG A 135 6.77 -29.68 8.30
C ARG A 135 7.64 -29.85 9.54
N VAL A 136 8.08 -28.74 10.13
CA VAL A 136 9.00 -28.77 11.30
C VAL A 136 8.30 -29.15 12.60
N GLY A 137 6.97 -28.97 12.67
CA GLY A 137 6.17 -29.32 13.85
C GLY A 137 6.43 -28.39 15.05
N GLN A 138 5.75 -28.66 16.15
CA GLN A 138 5.82 -27.83 17.36
C GLN A 138 7.14 -27.99 18.12
N GLY A 139 7.42 -27.06 19.05
CA GLY A 139 8.58 -27.12 19.93
C GLY A 139 9.87 -26.75 19.20
N LEU A 140 10.81 -27.69 19.11
CA LEU A 140 12.14 -27.45 18.53
C LEU A 140 12.06 -26.96 17.07
N GLY A 141 11.10 -27.46 16.29
CA GLY A 141 10.90 -27.04 14.91
C GLY A 141 10.59 -25.55 14.77
N VAL A 142 9.60 -25.06 15.51
CA VAL A 142 9.24 -23.63 15.54
C VAL A 142 10.39 -22.77 16.07
N TYR A 143 11.13 -23.25 17.07
CA TYR A 143 12.29 -22.52 17.59
C TYR A 143 13.42 -22.35 16.56
N LEU A 144 13.73 -23.40 15.80
CA LEU A 144 14.74 -23.32 14.74
C LEU A 144 14.27 -22.40 13.61
N TYR A 145 13.01 -22.51 13.24
CA TYR A 145 12.40 -21.64 12.24
C TYR A 145 12.41 -20.16 12.66
N ASP A 146 12.08 -19.86 13.92
CA ASP A 146 12.14 -18.51 14.47
C ASP A 146 13.56 -17.91 14.36
N LYS A 147 14.60 -18.70 14.62
CA LYS A 147 15.98 -18.24 14.41
C LYS A 147 16.29 -17.92 12.97
N GLU A 148 15.82 -18.72 12.02
CA GLU A 148 16.00 -18.45 10.59
C GLU A 148 15.25 -17.18 10.18
N LEU A 149 14.06 -16.96 10.71
CA LEU A 149 13.23 -15.78 10.45
C LEU A 149 13.85 -14.50 11.03
N GLY A 150 14.53 -14.62 12.17
CA GLY A 150 15.19 -13.52 12.87
C GLY A 150 16.58 -13.15 12.38
N ALA A 151 17.21 -14.01 11.56
CA ALA A 151 18.51 -13.76 10.93
C ALA A 151 18.50 -12.50 10.04
#